data_AF-A0A5C1DMU8-F1
#
_entry.id   AF-A0A5C1DMU8-F1
#
_cell.length_a   1.000
_cell.length_b   1.000
_cell.length_c   1.000
_cell.angle_alpha   90.00
_cell.angle_beta   90.00
_cell.angle_gamma   90.00
#
_symmetry.space_group_name_H-M   'P 1'
#
loop_
_entity.id
_entity.type
_entity.pdbx_description
1 polymer ?
#
loop_
_entity_poly.entity_id
_entity_poly.type
_entity_poly.pdbx_seq_one_letter_code
_entity_poly.pdbx_strand_id
1 'polypeptide(L)'
;MENIRKLQHNGQTEQALREAQDLLRQQPQHADLHYLAACLHDGRGEEAEAIPHYLQALEMGISGHDAAGAWLGLGSSYRALGQYREAEMALREGLHHFPDDKAMQAFLAMALYNLGRHKEATERLLALLADTSADEDIRRYRQAMRFYAQDLDKTW
;
A
#
# COMPACT_ATOMS: atom_id res chain seq x y z
N MET A 1 2.86 19.31 12.01
CA MET A 1 3.20 18.06 11.28
C MET A 1 4.16 17.18 12.07
N GLU A 2 5.35 17.66 12.45
CA GLU A 2 6.35 16.87 13.20
C GLU A 2 5.83 16.34 14.54
N ASN A 3 5.07 17.15 15.28
CA ASN A 3 4.45 16.73 16.53
C ASN A 3 3.42 15.59 16.33
N ILE A 4 2.59 15.66 15.29
CA ILE A 4 1.64 14.58 14.92
C ILE A 4 2.39 13.28 14.65
N ARG A 5 3.46 13.32 13.84
CA ARG A 5 4.28 12.13 13.54
C ARG A 5 4.92 11.56 14.81
N LYS A 6 5.38 12.41 15.71
CA LYS A 6 5.93 12.00 17.01
C LYS A 6 4.87 11.33 17.90
N LEU A 7 3.68 11.93 18.00
CA LEU A 7 2.55 11.36 18.74
C LEU A 7 2.14 9.99 18.18
N GLN A 8 2.07 9.87 16.85
CA GLN A 8 1.81 8.61 16.16
C GLN A 8 2.86 7.55 16.52
N HIS A 9 4.15 7.90 16.44
CA HIS A 9 5.24 6.97 16.79
C HIS A 9 5.20 6.52 18.25
N ASN A 10 4.74 7.40 19.15
CA ASN A 10 4.58 7.09 20.58
C ASN A 10 3.30 6.32 20.90
N GLY A 11 2.50 5.92 19.90
CA GLY A 11 1.22 5.24 20.09
C GLY A 11 0.09 6.14 20.63
N GLN A 12 0.30 7.47 20.64
CA GLN A 12 -0.67 8.45 21.11
C GLN A 12 -1.64 8.84 19.98
N THR A 13 -2.21 7.83 19.30
CA THR A 13 -2.94 7.98 18.04
C THR A 13 -4.16 8.88 18.14
N GLU A 14 -4.89 8.86 19.27
CA GLU A 14 -6.03 9.77 19.47
C GLU A 14 -5.62 11.24 19.53
N GLN A 15 -4.49 11.54 20.19
CA GLN A 15 -4.02 12.92 20.31
C GLN A 15 -3.48 13.40 18.96
N ALA A 16 -2.77 12.53 18.24
CA ALA A 16 -2.34 12.78 16.88
C ALA A 16 -3.52 13.09 15.94
N LEU A 17 -4.62 12.33 16.06
CA LEU A 17 -5.81 12.52 15.24
C LEU A 17 -6.51 13.85 15.54
N ARG A 18 -6.67 14.19 16.83
CA ARG A 18 -7.24 15.49 17.23
C ARG A 18 -6.44 16.66 16.67
N GLU A 19 -5.10 16.60 16.79
CA GLU A 19 -4.23 17.65 16.26
C GLU A 19 -4.25 17.71 14.72
N ALA A 20 -4.28 16.56 14.04
CA ALA A 20 -4.41 16.50 12.59
C ALA A 20 -5.73 17.13 12.11
N GLN A 21 -6.85 16.83 12.80
CA GLN A 21 -8.17 17.40 12.50
C GLN A 21 -8.20 18.92 12.74
N ASP A 22 -7.59 19.40 13.83
CA ASP A 22 -7.47 20.83 14.11
C ASP A 22 -6.71 21.58 13.01
N LEU A 23 -5.59 21.00 12.55
CA LEU A 23 -4.81 21.58 11.46
C LEU A 23 -5.54 21.52 10.12
N LEU A 24 -6.24 20.41 9.81
CA LEU A 24 -7.04 20.29 8.59
C LEU A 24 -8.21 21.28 8.57
N ARG A 25 -8.80 21.63 9.72
CA ARG A 25 -9.81 22.71 9.78
C ARG A 25 -9.24 24.07 9.38
N GLN A 26 -7.98 24.33 9.69
CA GLN A 26 -7.30 25.57 9.36
C GLN A 26 -6.72 25.56 7.94
N GLN A 27 -6.30 24.39 7.47
CA GLN A 27 -5.60 24.17 6.21
C GLN A 27 -6.21 22.97 5.47
N PRO A 28 -7.45 23.09 4.96
CA PRO A 28 -8.18 21.98 4.34
C PRO A 28 -7.60 21.55 2.99
N GLN A 29 -6.64 22.29 2.43
CA GLN A 29 -5.99 22.00 1.16
C GLN A 29 -4.50 21.71 1.37
N HIS A 30 -4.19 20.79 2.28
CA HIS A 30 -2.82 20.41 2.59
C HIS A 30 -2.62 18.91 2.41
N ALA A 31 -2.00 18.52 1.30
CA ALA A 31 -1.83 17.12 0.90
C ALA A 31 -1.21 16.24 1.99
N ASP A 32 -0.11 16.70 2.60
CA ASP A 32 0.58 15.93 3.64
C ASP A 32 -0.27 15.76 4.92
N LEU A 33 -1.12 16.73 5.26
CA LEU A 33 -2.03 16.61 6.42
C LEU A 33 -3.13 15.59 6.15
N HIS A 34 -3.66 15.57 4.92
CA HIS A 34 -4.58 14.53 4.49
C HIS A 34 -3.91 13.15 4.56
N TYR A 35 -2.70 12.99 4.03
CA TYR A 35 -1.98 11.73 4.12
C TYR A 35 -1.72 11.29 5.58
N LEU A 36 -1.30 12.20 6.45
CA LEU A 36 -1.13 11.87 7.87
C LEU A 36 -2.44 11.46 8.54
N ALA A 37 -3.55 12.15 8.26
CA ALA A 37 -4.87 11.77 8.78
C ALA A 37 -5.27 10.37 8.29
N ALA A 38 -5.02 10.05 7.02
CA ALA A 38 -5.27 8.73 6.47
C ALA A 38 -4.48 7.65 7.21
N CYS A 39 -3.17 7.83 7.40
CA CYS A 39 -2.32 6.88 8.13
C CYS A 39 -2.73 6.71 9.61
N LEU A 40 -3.31 7.75 10.24
CA LEU A 40 -3.80 7.67 11.61
C LEU A 40 -5.08 6.84 11.70
N HIS A 41 -5.99 6.97 10.74
CA HIS A 41 -7.20 6.14 10.63
C HIS A 41 -6.86 4.69 10.27
N ASP A 42 -5.99 4.47 9.28
CA ASP A 42 -5.48 3.14 8.88
C ASP A 42 -4.82 2.42 10.07
N GLY A 43 -3.95 3.11 10.82
CA GLY A 43 -3.34 2.55 12.03
C GLY A 43 -4.32 2.18 13.16
N ARG A 44 -5.59 2.61 13.07
CA ARG A 44 -6.70 2.24 13.98
C ARG A 44 -7.63 1.18 13.39
N GLY A 45 -7.41 0.75 12.15
CA GLY A 45 -8.32 -0.11 11.39
C GLY A 45 -9.59 0.61 10.92
N GLU A 46 -9.60 1.94 10.94
CA GLU A 46 -10.70 2.80 10.49
C GLU A 46 -10.54 3.06 8.98
N GLU A 47 -10.60 1.98 8.20
CA GLU A 47 -10.26 2.01 6.77
C GLU A 47 -11.21 2.87 5.95
N ALA A 48 -12.49 2.90 6.33
CA ALA A 48 -13.50 3.71 5.66
C ALA A 48 -13.24 5.21 5.82
N GLU A 49 -12.73 5.61 6.98
CA GLU A 49 -12.30 6.97 7.30
C GLU A 49 -10.96 7.31 6.64
N ALA A 50 -10.05 6.36 6.47
CA ALA A 50 -8.75 6.58 5.84
C ALA A 50 -8.83 6.90 4.34
N ILE A 51 -9.69 6.20 3.60
CA ILE A 51 -9.84 6.31 2.14
C ILE A 51 -10.02 7.76 1.63
N PRO A 52 -11.00 8.56 2.13
CA PRO A 52 -11.18 9.92 1.62
C PRO A 52 -9.95 10.80 1.87
N HIS A 53 -9.22 10.57 2.95
CA HIS A 53 -7.99 11.30 3.23
C HIS A 53 -6.85 10.90 2.28
N TYR A 54 -6.69 9.61 1.94
CA TYR A 54 -5.72 9.20 0.91
C TYR A 54 -6.07 9.80 -0.46
N LEU A 55 -7.34 9.75 -0.87
CA LEU A 55 -7.79 10.32 -2.14
C LEU A 55 -7.51 11.82 -2.23
N GLN A 56 -7.82 12.58 -1.17
CA GLN A 56 -7.55 14.02 -1.15
C GLN A 56 -6.04 14.33 -1.20
N ALA A 57 -5.21 13.55 -0.50
CA ALA A 57 -3.76 13.73 -0.57
C ALA A 57 -3.22 13.51 -2.00
N LEU A 58 -3.70 12.46 -2.67
CA LEU A 58 -3.34 12.14 -4.06
C LEU A 58 -3.85 13.20 -5.04
N GLU A 59 -5.09 13.66 -4.90
CA GLU A 59 -5.68 14.71 -5.73
C GLU A 59 -4.93 16.03 -5.60
N MET A 60 -4.44 16.36 -4.40
CA MET A 60 -3.64 17.55 -4.13
C MET A 60 -2.17 17.42 -4.55
N GLY A 61 -1.77 16.28 -5.14
CA GLY A 61 -0.43 16.09 -5.68
C GLY A 61 0.64 15.83 -4.63
N ILE A 62 0.32 15.09 -3.56
CA ILE A 62 1.35 14.53 -2.67
C ILE A 62 2.43 13.84 -3.50
N SER A 63 3.69 13.94 -3.07
CA SER A 63 4.84 13.52 -3.88
C SER A 63 5.87 12.70 -3.09
N GLY A 64 6.82 12.10 -3.81
CA GLY A 64 7.91 11.34 -3.22
C GLY A 64 7.45 10.09 -2.47
N HIS A 65 8.08 9.82 -1.33
CA HIS A 65 7.79 8.63 -0.52
C HIS A 65 6.37 8.62 0.04
N ASP A 66 5.86 9.78 0.46
CA ASP A 66 4.52 9.88 1.03
C ASP A 66 3.44 9.60 -0.05
N ALA A 67 3.71 9.88 -1.32
CA ALA A 67 2.81 9.50 -2.42
C ALA A 67 2.76 7.99 -2.67
N ALA A 68 3.90 7.31 -2.63
CA ALA A 68 3.94 5.85 -2.70
C ALA A 68 3.18 5.23 -1.51
N GLY A 69 3.39 5.79 -0.32
CA GLY A 69 2.64 5.41 0.89
C GLY A 69 1.13 5.65 0.74
N ALA A 70 0.70 6.76 0.14
CA ALA A 70 -0.71 7.06 -0.05
C ALA A 70 -1.41 6.08 -1.00
N TRP A 71 -0.76 5.70 -2.12
CA TRP A 71 -1.30 4.68 -3.02
C TRP A 71 -1.36 3.30 -2.38
N LEU A 72 -0.31 2.91 -1.66
CA LEU A 72 -0.26 1.63 -0.96
C LEU A 72 -1.34 1.56 0.12
N GLY A 73 -1.46 2.61 0.94
CA GLY A 73 -2.47 2.74 1.99
C GLY A 73 -3.88 2.67 1.40
N LEU A 74 -4.18 3.47 0.37
CA LEU A 74 -5.48 3.44 -0.32
C LEU A 74 -5.84 2.04 -0.82
N GLY A 75 -4.90 1.36 -1.47
CA GLY A 75 -5.08 -0.02 -1.94
C GLY A 75 -5.30 -1.02 -0.80
N SER A 76 -4.55 -0.88 0.30
CA SER A 76 -4.71 -1.70 1.50
C SER A 76 -6.09 -1.50 2.14
N SER A 77 -6.52 -0.26 2.34
CA SER A 77 -7.80 0.09 2.95
C SER A 77 -8.98 -0.44 2.14
N TYR A 78 -8.97 -0.25 0.81
CA TYR A 78 -9.98 -0.85 -0.05
C TYR A 78 -10.05 -2.38 0.09
N ARG A 79 -8.89 -3.05 0.12
CA ARG A 79 -8.82 -4.51 0.27
C ARG A 79 -9.36 -4.95 1.62
N ALA A 80 -9.04 -4.23 2.70
CA ALA A 80 -9.52 -4.53 4.06
C ALA A 80 -11.05 -4.45 4.17
N LEU A 81 -11.67 -3.51 3.44
CA LEU A 81 -13.13 -3.37 3.36
C LEU A 81 -13.82 -4.33 2.39
N GLY A 82 -13.07 -5.23 1.72
CA GLY A 82 -13.64 -6.15 0.73
C GLY A 82 -13.84 -5.55 -0.66
N GLN A 83 -13.43 -4.30 -0.87
CA GLN A 83 -13.52 -3.57 -2.14
C GLN A 83 -12.32 -3.92 -3.04
N TYR A 84 -12.25 -5.20 -3.44
CA TYR A 84 -11.04 -5.75 -4.04
C TYR A 84 -10.72 -5.21 -5.43
N ARG A 85 -11.73 -4.76 -6.21
CA ARG A 85 -11.50 -4.18 -7.54
C ARG A 85 -10.88 -2.79 -7.42
N GLU A 86 -11.38 -2.01 -6.48
CA GLU A 86 -10.88 -0.67 -6.14
C GLU A 86 -9.45 -0.76 -5.59
N ALA A 87 -9.18 -1.78 -4.75
CA ALA A 87 -7.84 -2.09 -4.30
C ALA A 87 -6.88 -2.38 -5.46
N GLU A 88 -7.27 -3.26 -6.39
CA GLU A 88 -6.48 -3.55 -7.60
C GLU A 88 -6.21 -2.28 -8.40
N MET A 89 -7.24 -1.45 -8.63
CA MET A 89 -7.09 -0.20 -9.39
C MET A 89 -6.09 0.75 -8.71
N ALA A 90 -6.26 1.03 -7.42
CA ALA A 90 -5.37 1.93 -6.69
C ALA A 90 -3.91 1.42 -6.67
N LEU A 91 -3.70 0.12 -6.48
CA LEU A 91 -2.36 -0.48 -6.46
C LEU A 91 -1.70 -0.49 -7.85
N ARG A 92 -2.49 -0.68 -8.92
CA ARG A 92 -1.97 -0.59 -10.30
C ARG A 92 -1.61 0.84 -10.69
N GLU A 93 -2.43 1.83 -10.33
CA GLU A 93 -2.11 3.24 -10.52
C GLU A 93 -0.87 3.64 -9.73
N GLY A 94 -0.78 3.24 -8.46
CA GLY A 94 0.43 3.45 -7.67
C GLY A 94 1.68 2.81 -8.31
N LEU A 95 1.59 1.59 -8.83
CA LEU A 95 2.69 0.92 -9.56
C LEU A 95 2.98 1.57 -10.92
N HIS A 96 2.04 2.29 -11.53
CA HIS A 96 2.32 3.10 -12.72
C HIS A 96 3.27 4.26 -12.39
N HIS A 97 3.08 4.88 -11.22
CA HIS A 97 3.95 5.95 -10.72
C HIS A 97 5.26 5.43 -10.08
N PHE A 98 5.20 4.28 -9.41
CA PHE A 98 6.28 3.69 -8.63
C PHE A 98 6.51 2.23 -9.04
N PRO A 99 7.03 1.97 -10.26
CA PRO A 99 7.11 0.62 -10.84
C PRO A 99 7.93 -0.37 -10.01
N ASP A 100 8.93 0.12 -9.28
CA ASP A 100 9.84 -0.69 -8.46
C ASP A 100 9.38 -0.84 -6.99
N ASP A 101 8.18 -0.36 -6.63
CA ASP A 101 7.67 -0.48 -5.26
C ASP A 101 7.25 -1.93 -4.96
N LYS A 102 8.17 -2.65 -4.33
CA LYS A 102 8.05 -4.06 -3.94
C LYS A 102 6.89 -4.31 -2.97
N ALA A 103 6.61 -3.37 -2.07
CA ALA A 103 5.53 -3.52 -1.11
C ALA A 103 4.20 -3.46 -1.87
N MET A 104 4.04 -2.48 -2.77
CA MET A 104 2.84 -2.33 -3.58
C MET A 104 2.61 -3.54 -4.51
N GLN A 105 3.67 -4.14 -5.06
CA GLN A 105 3.59 -5.40 -5.81
C GLN A 105 3.03 -6.55 -4.95
N ALA A 106 3.47 -6.66 -3.69
CA ALA A 106 2.95 -7.67 -2.75
C ALA A 106 1.48 -7.43 -2.39
N PHE A 107 1.10 -6.18 -2.11
CA PHE A 107 -0.29 -5.82 -1.83
C PHE A 107 -1.20 -6.06 -3.04
N LEU A 108 -0.73 -5.80 -4.26
CA LEU A 108 -1.47 -6.13 -5.48
C LEU A 108 -1.70 -7.63 -5.59
N ALA A 109 -0.68 -8.45 -5.30
CA ALA A 109 -0.86 -9.90 -5.29
C ALA A 109 -1.91 -10.36 -4.26
N MET A 110 -1.98 -9.72 -3.09
CA MET A 110 -3.04 -9.99 -2.11
C MET A 110 -4.44 -9.62 -2.63
N ALA A 111 -4.59 -8.46 -3.27
CA ALA A 111 -5.86 -8.08 -3.90
C ALA A 111 -6.27 -9.02 -5.04
N LEU A 112 -5.32 -9.45 -5.87
CA LEU A 112 -5.53 -10.43 -6.94
C LEU A 112 -5.99 -11.78 -6.38
N TYR A 113 -5.41 -12.22 -5.26
CA TYR A 113 -5.86 -13.42 -4.56
C TYR A 113 -7.32 -13.28 -4.10
N ASN A 114 -7.70 -12.14 -3.51
CA ASN A 114 -9.08 -11.88 -3.09
C ASN A 114 -10.07 -11.86 -4.28
N LEU A 115 -9.61 -11.50 -5.47
CA LEU A 115 -10.38 -11.53 -6.72
C LEU A 115 -10.44 -12.93 -7.39
N GLY A 116 -9.83 -13.95 -6.79
CA GLY A 116 -9.77 -15.30 -7.37
C GLY A 116 -8.70 -15.48 -8.46
N ARG A 117 -7.87 -14.47 -8.72
CA ARG A 117 -6.77 -14.52 -9.70
C ARG A 117 -5.52 -15.12 -9.06
N HIS A 118 -5.67 -16.33 -8.53
CA HIS A 118 -4.65 -17.00 -7.72
C HIS A 118 -3.34 -17.23 -8.48
N LYS A 119 -3.41 -17.62 -9.76
CA LYS A 119 -2.22 -17.83 -10.61
C LYS A 119 -1.37 -16.56 -10.67
N GLU A 120 -1.94 -15.44 -11.10
CA GLU A 120 -1.20 -14.18 -11.22
C GLU A 120 -0.70 -13.66 -9.86
N ALA A 121 -1.46 -13.86 -8.78
CA ALA A 121 -1.01 -13.52 -7.44
C ALA A 121 0.25 -14.30 -7.06
N THR A 122 0.25 -15.62 -7.27
CA THR A 122 1.39 -16.49 -6.96
C THR A 122 2.60 -16.20 -7.86
N GLU A 123 2.38 -15.96 -9.16
CA GLU A 123 3.44 -15.57 -10.10
C GLU A 123 4.17 -14.31 -9.61
N ARG A 124 3.42 -13.27 -9.23
CA ARG A 124 3.98 -12.02 -8.68
C ARG A 124 4.76 -12.24 -7.40
N LEU A 125 4.22 -13.01 -6.46
CA LEU A 125 4.89 -13.27 -5.19
C LEU A 125 6.16 -14.11 -5.36
N LEU A 126 6.18 -15.07 -6.28
CA LEU A 126 7.38 -15.86 -6.59
C LEU A 126 8.46 -15.02 -7.27
N ALA A 127 8.08 -14.17 -8.22
CA ALA A 127 9.00 -13.23 -8.84
C ALA A 127 9.60 -12.27 -7.79
N LEU A 128 8.75 -11.72 -6.93
CA LEU A 128 9.18 -10.85 -5.84
C LEU A 128 10.15 -11.58 -4.89
N LEU A 129 9.79 -12.79 -4.44
CA LEU A 129 10.62 -13.58 -3.55
C LEU A 129 11.99 -13.92 -4.17
N ALA A 130 12.02 -14.27 -5.46
CA ALA A 130 13.26 -14.54 -6.20
C ALA A 130 14.16 -13.30 -6.34
N ASP A 131 13.58 -12.11 -6.27
CA ASP A 131 14.26 -10.84 -6.52
C ASP A 131 14.70 -10.14 -5.24
N THR A 132 14.00 -10.39 -4.13
CA THR A 132 14.23 -9.68 -2.87
C THR A 132 14.82 -10.55 -1.77
N SER A 133 14.78 -11.88 -1.90
CA SER A 133 15.21 -12.75 -0.80
C SER A 133 16.70 -12.61 -0.48
N ALA A 134 16.97 -12.35 0.79
CA ALA A 134 18.30 -12.37 1.38
C ALA A 134 18.70 -13.78 1.88
N ASP A 135 17.80 -14.76 1.79
CA ASP A 135 18.07 -16.15 2.16
C ASP A 135 18.91 -16.87 1.10
N GLU A 136 19.96 -17.59 1.53
CA GLU A 136 20.87 -18.27 0.62
C GLU A 136 20.21 -19.42 -0.14
N ASP A 137 19.36 -20.19 0.52
CA ASP A 137 18.72 -21.35 -0.08
C ASP A 137 17.72 -20.89 -1.15
N ILE A 138 16.93 -19.85 -0.87
CA ILE A 138 16.04 -19.25 -1.87
C ILE A 138 16.84 -18.68 -3.06
N ARG A 139 17.96 -17.99 -2.82
CA ARG A 139 18.78 -17.42 -3.90
C ARG A 139 19.32 -18.48 -4.85
N ARG A 140 19.68 -19.68 -4.35
CA ARG A 140 20.13 -20.81 -5.19
C ARG A 140 19.08 -21.21 -6.23
N TYR A 141 17.79 -21.07 -5.89
CA TYR A 141 16.68 -21.43 -6.77
C TYR A 141 16.05 -20.24 -7.52
N ARG A 142 16.63 -19.03 -7.45
CA ARG A 142 16.01 -17.82 -8.03
C ARG A 142 15.65 -17.93 -9.52
N GLN A 143 16.50 -18.58 -10.31
CA GLN A 143 16.26 -18.73 -11.75
C GLN A 143 15.09 -19.68 -12.01
N ALA A 144 15.01 -20.78 -11.27
CA ALA A 144 13.90 -21.71 -11.34
C ALA A 144 12.60 -21.01 -10.89
N MET A 145 12.62 -20.28 -9.78
CA MET A 145 11.45 -19.53 -9.30
C MET A 145 10.94 -18.51 -10.32
N ARG A 146 11.84 -17.74 -10.95
CA ARG A 146 11.46 -16.83 -12.04
C ARG A 146 10.88 -17.55 -13.25
N PHE A 147 11.43 -18.72 -13.60
CA PHE A 147 10.91 -19.52 -14.70
C PHE A 147 9.49 -20.03 -14.41
N TYR A 148 9.27 -20.61 -13.23
CA TYR A 148 7.94 -21.09 -12.82
C TYR A 148 6.93 -19.95 -12.67
N ALA A 149 7.36 -18.77 -12.24
CA ALA A 149 6.51 -17.59 -12.16
C ALA A 149 6.00 -17.09 -13.53
N GLN A 150 6.50 -17.59 -14.66
CA GLN A 150 5.98 -17.24 -15.98
C GLN A 150 4.83 -18.15 -16.42
N ASP A 151 4.80 -19.39 -15.92
CA ASP A 151 3.72 -20.34 -16.18
C ASP A 151 3.70 -21.43 -15.10
N LEU A 152 2.90 -21.21 -14.06
CA LEU A 152 2.81 -22.11 -12.92
C LEU A 152 2.18 -23.47 -13.23
N ASP A 153 1.39 -23.56 -14.31
CA ASP A 153 0.69 -24.78 -14.69
C ASP A 153 1.50 -25.62 -15.68
N LYS A 154 2.70 -25.17 -16.05
CA LYS A 154 3.52 -25.84 -17.05
C LYS A 154 3.98 -27.20 -16.54
N THR A 155 3.56 -28.25 -17.23
CA THR A 155 4.02 -29.63 -17.04
C THR A 155 4.85 -30.10 -18.24
N TRP A 156 5.82 -30.99 -18.02
CA TRP A 156 6.69 -31.60 -19.04
C TRP A 156 6.74 -33.11 -18.90
#